data_AF-A0AA88XBN9-F1
#
_entry.id   AF-A0AA88XBN9-F1
#
_cell.length_a   1.000
_cell.length_b   1.000
_cell.length_c   1.000
_cell.angle_alpha   90.00
_cell.angle_beta   90.00
_cell.angle_gamma   90.00
#
_symmetry.space_group_name_H-M   'P 1'
#
loop_
_entity.id
_entity.type
_entity.pdbx_description
1 polymer ?
#
loop_
_entity_poly.entity_id
_entity_poly.type
_entity_poly.pdbx_seq_one_letter_code
_entity_poly.pdbx_strand_id
1 'polypeptide(L)'
;ENAPIFAYFGEEGPIDEDLPIIGLLNDNAPRFKALIIYIEHRFYGKSVPFGTLDEVINNENTRGYFSSAQAIADYAEVLVYLKEKLSAKIHRLSSLEDHMGEVSDSKQLYASLSFGEFDKSRQSGQAVLPAAVYGGTNLKLDGDSLSLDDDSAWLLMTTVCSGRRMIDGALIGFAPGVVRLLTEWLSALRLFDLAGVASGCDVGELVGEEASESCYETIRNSWSVIDEVATRPNGLSFLSQRFKTCSPLDTSLELKDYLDTMYAVAAQYNHPPTYPVTVVCGSIDGAPDGTDILGRIFAGVVAYGGERSCYEMKKSNSASQTNLGWSWQTCSELVMPIGRGSNDTMFPSAPFSLNDFTNSCMSKYGVPPRPRWVTTYYGSHDIKLVLQRFASNIIFSNGLRDPYSSGGVLEKISDSVLPIYTVNGSHCLDILTSSQGDPQWLVMQRQVEIEIIRGWFAKYYADLHALQI
;
A
#
# COMPACT_ATOMS: atom_id res chain seq x y z
N GLU A 1 7.51 -26.74 16.30
CA GLU A 1 8.90 -26.25 16.31
C GLU A 1 9.17 -25.57 14.98
N ASN A 2 9.84 -24.42 15.01
CA ASN A 2 10.25 -23.68 13.81
C ASN A 2 9.10 -23.12 12.95
N ALA A 3 8.00 -22.67 13.58
CA ALA A 3 6.96 -21.92 12.88
C ALA A 3 7.48 -20.54 12.44
N PRO A 4 7.39 -20.16 11.14
CA PRO A 4 7.80 -18.83 10.73
C PRO A 4 6.78 -17.77 11.16
N ILE A 5 7.21 -16.51 11.15
CA ILE A 5 6.35 -15.37 11.44
C ILE A 5 6.11 -14.57 10.17
N PHE A 6 4.84 -14.34 9.85
CA PHE A 6 4.34 -13.55 8.73
C PHE A 6 3.97 -12.18 9.26
N ALA A 7 4.82 -11.19 9.02
CA ALA A 7 4.60 -9.82 9.47
C ALA A 7 4.12 -8.94 8.30
N TYR A 8 3.02 -8.21 8.50
CA TYR A 8 2.56 -7.15 7.63
C TYR A 8 2.86 -5.79 8.26
N PHE A 9 3.47 -4.90 7.48
CA PHE A 9 3.75 -3.53 7.91
C PHE A 9 2.70 -2.58 7.34
N GLY A 10 1.88 -2.03 8.24
CA GLY A 10 0.82 -1.08 7.89
C GLY A 10 1.34 0.13 7.13
N GLU A 11 0.46 0.74 6.34
CA GLU A 11 0.84 1.82 5.43
C GLU A 11 0.24 3.16 5.88
N GLU A 12 -0.34 3.95 4.98
CA GLU A 12 -0.99 5.24 5.28
C GLU A 12 -2.46 5.11 5.70
N GLY A 13 -2.79 4.09 6.47
CA GLY A 13 -4.16 3.80 6.85
C GLY A 13 -4.27 3.18 8.23
N PRO A 14 -5.48 3.20 8.82
CA PRO A 14 -5.79 2.32 9.93
C PRO A 14 -5.59 0.86 9.53
N ILE A 15 -4.86 0.10 10.35
CA ILE A 15 -4.54 -1.31 10.04
C ILE A 15 -5.80 -2.19 9.94
N ASP A 16 -6.89 -1.77 10.60
CA ASP A 16 -8.17 -2.47 10.61
C ASP A 16 -8.79 -2.58 9.19
N GLU A 17 -8.42 -1.66 8.27
CA GLU A 17 -8.86 -1.68 6.86
C GLU A 17 -8.09 -2.72 6.04
N ASP A 18 -6.85 -3.04 6.42
CA ASP A 18 -6.00 -4.01 5.72
C ASP A 18 -6.37 -5.46 6.08
N LEU A 19 -6.76 -5.72 7.34
CA LEU A 19 -7.05 -7.07 7.85
C LEU A 19 -8.00 -7.93 6.98
N PRO A 20 -9.13 -7.40 6.45
CA PRO A 20 -10.02 -8.20 5.61
C PRO A 20 -9.57 -8.31 4.14
N ILE A 21 -8.64 -7.47 3.70
CA ILE A 21 -8.25 -7.32 2.29
C ILE A 21 -6.95 -8.08 1.99
N ILE A 22 -5.99 -8.01 2.91
CA ILE A 22 -4.67 -8.62 2.79
C ILE A 22 -4.75 -10.10 3.14
N GLY A 23 -5.01 -10.93 2.14
CA GLY A 23 -5.26 -12.35 2.36
C GLY A 23 -4.09 -13.28 2.06
N LEU A 24 -3.05 -12.86 1.33
CA LEU A 24 -1.91 -13.74 1.01
C LEU A 24 -1.26 -14.37 2.25
N LEU A 25 -1.16 -13.62 3.35
CA LEU A 25 -0.68 -14.15 4.63
C LEU A 25 -1.66 -15.15 5.24
N ASN A 26 -2.94 -14.77 5.33
CA ASN A 26 -3.99 -15.59 5.93
C ASN A 26 -4.19 -16.91 5.17
N ASP A 27 -4.18 -16.85 3.84
CA ASP A 27 -4.38 -17.98 2.92
C ASP A 27 -3.25 -19.00 2.99
N ASN A 28 -2.04 -18.56 3.37
CA ASN A 28 -0.85 -19.41 3.38
C ASN A 28 -0.35 -19.76 4.79
N ALA A 29 -0.70 -19.01 5.83
CA ALA A 29 -0.25 -19.29 7.19
C ALA A 29 -0.52 -20.73 7.66
N PRO A 30 -1.67 -21.39 7.38
CA PRO A 30 -1.87 -22.80 7.73
C PRO A 30 -0.85 -23.74 7.07
N ARG A 31 -0.45 -23.46 5.83
CA ARG A 31 0.51 -24.27 5.08
C ARG A 31 1.92 -24.17 5.66
N PHE A 32 2.27 -22.99 6.17
CA PHE A 32 3.57 -22.74 6.80
C PHE A 32 3.55 -22.96 8.31
N LYS A 33 2.37 -23.21 8.90
CA LYS A 33 2.14 -23.15 10.35
C LYS A 33 2.65 -21.82 10.93
N ALA A 34 2.41 -20.72 10.21
CA ALA A 34 2.97 -19.42 10.54
C ALA A 34 2.13 -18.66 11.57
N LEU A 35 2.80 -17.86 12.41
CA LEU A 35 2.16 -16.80 13.19
C LEU A 35 1.97 -15.58 12.28
N ILE A 36 0.81 -14.94 12.30
CA ILE A 36 0.57 -13.71 11.53
C ILE A 36 0.53 -12.51 12.47
N ILE A 37 1.23 -11.44 12.10
CA ILE A 37 1.25 -10.16 12.83
C ILE A 37 0.98 -9.02 11.85
N TYR A 38 0.08 -8.13 12.23
CA TYR A 38 -0.13 -6.86 11.53
C TYR A 38 0.33 -5.73 12.44
N ILE A 39 1.24 -4.89 11.95
CA ILE A 39 1.81 -3.80 12.74
C ILE A 39 1.36 -2.48 12.14
N GLU A 40 0.53 -1.73 12.87
CA GLU A 40 0.03 -0.45 12.39
C GLU A 40 1.16 0.60 12.30
N HIS A 41 1.16 1.38 11.23
CA HIS A 41 2.14 2.45 11.04
C HIS A 41 1.91 3.56 12.07
N ARG A 42 3.00 4.09 12.65
CA ARG A 42 2.92 5.29 13.50
C ARG A 42 2.15 6.41 12.81
N PHE A 43 1.36 7.16 13.58
CA PHE A 43 0.51 8.27 13.14
C PHE A 43 -0.71 7.90 12.29
N TYR A 44 -0.95 6.62 12.01
CA TYR A 44 -2.17 6.14 11.39
C TYR A 44 -3.02 5.30 12.36
N GLY A 45 -4.32 5.21 12.07
CA GLY A 45 -5.32 4.58 12.92
C GLY A 45 -5.19 4.95 14.39
N LYS A 46 -4.96 3.94 15.24
CA LYS A 46 -4.87 4.07 16.70
C LYS A 46 -3.45 4.38 17.19
N SER A 47 -2.46 4.30 16.31
CA SER A 47 -1.04 4.42 16.65
C SER A 47 -0.52 5.86 16.60
N VAL A 48 -1.20 6.78 17.29
CA VAL A 48 -0.82 8.21 17.35
C VAL A 48 -0.23 8.56 18.72
N PRO A 49 1.10 8.74 18.86
CA PRO A 49 1.75 8.85 20.18
C PRO A 49 1.43 10.12 20.98
N PHE A 50 1.01 11.22 20.33
CA PHE A 50 0.92 12.54 20.97
C PHE A 50 -0.49 13.17 20.88
N GLY A 51 -1.54 12.35 20.98
CA GLY A 51 -2.93 12.81 20.91
C GLY A 51 -3.59 12.44 19.58
N THR A 52 -4.26 13.39 18.94
CA THR A 52 -4.85 13.21 17.61
C THR A 52 -3.83 13.53 16.51
N LEU A 53 -4.05 12.99 15.29
CA LEU A 53 -3.15 13.30 14.18
C LEU A 53 -3.16 14.80 13.85
N ASP A 54 -4.30 15.46 13.95
CA ASP A 54 -4.40 16.90 13.70
C ASP A 54 -3.52 17.71 14.68
N GLU A 55 -3.56 17.38 15.97
CA GLU A 55 -2.68 18.00 16.98
C GLU A 55 -1.20 17.74 16.70
N VAL A 56 -0.85 16.52 16.28
CA VAL A 56 0.52 16.16 15.89
C VAL A 56 0.99 17.01 14.72
N ILE A 57 0.24 17.01 13.61
CA ILE A 57 0.65 17.67 12.36
C ILE A 57 0.83 19.18 12.55
N ASN A 58 0.01 19.79 13.42
CA ASN A 58 0.09 21.21 13.73
C ASN A 58 1.18 21.57 14.76
N ASN A 59 1.87 20.60 15.36
CA ASN A 59 2.92 20.83 16.35
C ASN A 59 4.31 20.40 15.82
N GLU A 60 5.21 21.38 15.73
CA GLU A 60 6.54 21.20 15.13
C GLU A 60 7.40 20.18 15.86
N ASN A 61 7.23 20.06 17.19
CA ASN A 61 8.03 19.16 18.02
C ASN A 61 7.58 17.70 17.90
N THR A 62 6.29 17.46 17.60
CA THR A 62 5.73 16.10 17.56
C THR A 62 5.65 15.57 16.12
N ARG A 63 5.36 16.41 15.12
CA ARG A 63 5.33 15.99 13.70
C ARG A 63 6.68 15.51 13.19
N GLY A 64 7.80 15.97 13.77
CA GLY A 64 9.15 15.53 13.41
C GLY A 64 9.39 14.02 13.60
N TYR A 65 8.62 13.36 14.47
CA TYR A 65 8.71 11.90 14.65
C TYR A 65 7.96 11.11 13.56
N PHE A 66 7.19 11.78 12.71
CA PHE A 66 6.47 11.16 11.61
C PHE A 66 7.36 11.08 10.37
N SER A 67 8.27 10.09 10.38
CA SER A 67 9.18 9.80 9.28
C SER A 67 9.21 8.31 8.96
N SER A 68 9.70 7.99 7.77
CA SER A 68 9.83 6.61 7.28
C SER A 68 10.84 5.80 8.10
N ALA A 69 12.00 6.38 8.42
CA ALA A 69 13.04 5.74 9.24
C ALA A 69 12.52 5.33 10.64
N GLN A 70 11.72 6.21 11.22
CA GLN A 70 11.10 6.03 12.51
C GLN A 70 10.04 4.93 12.51
N ALA A 71 9.18 4.87 11.48
CA ALA A 71 8.22 3.78 11.32
C ALA A 71 8.92 2.41 11.15
N ILE A 72 10.04 2.37 10.45
CA ILE A 72 10.82 1.15 10.28
C ILE A 72 11.45 0.69 11.61
N ALA A 73 11.94 1.63 12.42
CA ALA A 73 12.45 1.34 13.75
C ALA A 73 11.36 0.72 14.65
N ASP A 74 10.12 1.21 14.56
CA ASP A 74 8.97 0.66 15.27
C ASP A 74 8.70 -0.79 14.90
N TYR A 75 8.64 -1.08 13.60
CA TYR A 75 8.43 -2.44 13.13
C TYR A 75 9.52 -3.37 13.64
N ALA A 76 10.80 -2.96 13.55
CA ALA A 76 11.91 -3.75 14.05
C ALA A 76 11.79 -4.01 15.56
N GLU A 77 11.50 -2.98 16.36
CA GLU A 77 11.36 -3.11 17.82
C GLU A 77 10.19 -4.02 18.21
N VAL A 78 9.06 -3.93 17.51
CA VAL A 78 7.90 -4.82 17.72
C VAL A 78 8.26 -6.27 17.42
N LEU A 79 8.96 -6.55 16.32
CA LEU A 79 9.35 -7.92 15.96
C LEU A 79 10.33 -8.51 17.00
N VAL A 80 11.32 -7.73 17.46
CA VAL A 80 12.24 -8.17 18.53
C VAL A 80 11.49 -8.43 19.82
N TYR A 81 10.63 -7.51 20.24
CA TYR A 81 9.84 -7.64 21.46
C TYR A 81 8.96 -8.90 21.44
N LEU A 82 8.27 -9.14 20.31
CA LEU A 82 7.42 -10.31 20.16
C LEU A 82 8.22 -11.60 20.22
N LYS A 83 9.40 -11.63 19.60
CA LYS A 83 10.32 -12.76 19.72
C LYS A 83 10.66 -13.05 21.18
N GLU A 84 11.19 -12.06 21.90
CA GLU A 84 11.59 -12.21 23.31
C GLU A 84 10.43 -12.69 24.19
N LYS A 85 9.22 -12.15 23.99
CA LYS A 85 8.04 -12.52 24.78
C LYS A 85 7.50 -13.91 24.45
N LEU A 86 7.50 -14.30 23.17
CA LEU A 86 7.00 -15.60 22.74
C LEU A 86 7.97 -16.71 23.15
N SER A 87 9.29 -16.51 22.97
CA SER A 87 10.32 -17.42 23.47
C SER A 87 10.24 -17.60 25.00
N ALA A 88 10.08 -16.50 25.74
CA ALA A 88 9.95 -16.56 27.21
C ALA A 88 8.69 -17.27 27.70
N LYS A 89 7.59 -17.22 26.92
CA LYS A 89 6.33 -17.90 27.25
C LYS A 89 6.42 -19.39 26.98
N ILE A 90 7.10 -19.79 25.90
CA ILE A 90 7.32 -21.18 25.53
C ILE A 90 8.25 -21.87 26.50
N HIS A 91 9.36 -21.24 26.91
CA HIS A 91 10.22 -21.75 27.99
C HIS A 91 9.46 -21.96 29.32
N ARG A 92 8.43 -21.14 29.59
CA ARG A 92 7.61 -21.27 30.79
C ARG A 92 6.61 -22.42 30.69
N LEU A 93 6.02 -22.64 29.51
CA LEU A 93 5.09 -23.73 29.25
C LEU A 93 5.80 -25.09 29.17
N SER A 94 6.98 -25.16 28.54
CA SER A 94 7.79 -26.38 28.51
C SER A 94 8.28 -26.82 29.90
N SER A 95 8.40 -25.88 30.86
CA SER A 95 8.67 -26.21 32.27
C SER A 95 7.45 -26.76 33.04
N LEU A 96 6.25 -26.67 32.45
CA LEU A 96 4.97 -27.10 33.03
C LEU A 96 4.38 -28.34 32.32
N GLU A 97 4.87 -28.69 31.12
CA GLU A 97 4.40 -29.81 30.28
C GLU A 97 4.85 -31.22 30.74
N ASP A 98 5.17 -31.40 32.02
CA ASP A 98 5.31 -32.76 32.57
C ASP A 98 3.93 -33.43 32.76
N HIS A 99 2.81 -32.70 32.69
CA HIS A 99 1.46 -33.24 32.88
C HIS A 99 0.45 -32.54 31.95
N MET A 100 0.04 -33.20 30.86
CA MET A 100 -1.35 -33.36 30.35
C MET A 100 -1.41 -33.60 28.83
N GLY A 101 -2.27 -34.53 28.42
CA GLY A 101 -2.35 -35.10 27.07
C GLY A 101 -3.18 -34.31 26.04
N GLU A 102 -3.09 -34.83 24.81
CA GLU A 102 -3.64 -34.34 23.53
C GLU A 102 -5.06 -33.77 23.58
N VAL A 103 -5.24 -32.59 22.98
CA VAL A 103 -6.51 -32.09 22.43
C VAL A 103 -6.17 -31.39 21.12
N SER A 104 -6.93 -31.68 20.06
CA SER A 104 -6.80 -31.08 18.73
C SER A 104 -7.89 -30.04 18.52
N ASP A 105 -7.53 -28.80 18.17
CA ASP A 105 -8.40 -27.85 17.43
C ASP A 105 -7.60 -26.62 16.97
N SER A 106 -7.35 -26.54 15.66
CA SER A 106 -6.52 -25.52 15.03
C SER A 106 -7.12 -24.12 15.16
N LYS A 107 -6.55 -23.28 16.04
CA LYS A 107 -6.88 -21.85 16.16
C LYS A 107 -5.67 -20.99 15.73
N GLN A 108 -5.87 -20.14 14.72
CA GLN A 108 -4.89 -19.13 14.29
C GLN A 108 -4.73 -18.05 15.37
N LEU A 109 -3.48 -17.66 15.68
CA LEU A 109 -3.17 -16.56 16.58
C LEU A 109 -3.04 -15.28 15.77
N TYR A 110 -3.88 -14.29 16.05
CA TYR A 110 -3.84 -12.96 15.45
C TYR A 110 -3.38 -11.94 16.49
N ALA A 111 -2.39 -11.12 16.16
CA ALA A 111 -2.01 -9.96 16.96
C ALA A 111 -1.98 -8.71 16.06
N SER A 112 -2.82 -7.73 16.41
CA SER A 112 -2.71 -6.35 15.94
C SER A 112 -2.12 -5.53 17.07
N LEU A 113 -1.05 -4.78 16.79
CA LEU A 113 -0.37 -3.95 17.79
C LEU A 113 -0.45 -2.48 17.40
N SER A 114 -1.01 -1.67 18.30
CA SER A 114 -0.94 -0.22 18.21
C SER A 114 0.22 0.32 19.06
N PHE A 115 0.96 1.30 18.52
CA PHE A 115 2.19 1.80 19.17
C PHE A 115 1.90 2.51 20.50
N GLY A 116 0.72 3.14 20.63
CA GLY A 116 0.27 3.79 21.86
C GLY A 116 -0.02 2.82 23.02
N GLU A 117 -0.30 1.54 22.72
CA GLU A 117 -0.47 0.50 23.73
C GLU A 117 0.86 -0.20 24.07
N PHE A 118 1.79 -0.27 23.12
CA PHE A 118 3.16 -0.78 23.32
C PHE A 118 3.95 0.06 24.35
N ASP A 119 3.94 1.39 24.20
CA ASP A 119 4.68 2.30 25.11
C ASP A 119 4.12 2.26 26.55
N LYS A 120 2.78 2.12 26.69
CA LYS A 120 2.11 1.93 27.99
C LYS A 120 2.47 0.58 28.66
N SER A 121 2.62 -0.49 27.87
CA SER A 121 3.06 -1.80 28.39
C SER A 121 4.53 -1.75 28.85
N ARG A 122 5.39 -1.05 28.11
CA ARG A 122 6.81 -0.87 28.46
C ARG A 122 7.01 -0.11 29.77
N GLN A 123 6.28 0.99 29.97
CA GLN A 123 6.41 1.84 31.16
C GLN A 123 5.83 1.22 32.43
N SER A 124 4.87 0.30 32.32
CA SER A 124 4.18 -0.30 33.47
C SER A 124 4.82 -1.60 34.00
N GLY A 125 5.75 -2.23 33.26
CA GLY A 125 6.36 -3.50 33.64
C GLY A 125 5.37 -4.68 33.80
N GLN A 126 4.09 -4.47 33.49
CA GLN A 126 3.04 -5.48 33.50
C GLN A 126 2.82 -6.01 32.09
N ALA A 127 2.62 -7.33 31.98
CA ALA A 127 2.16 -7.99 30.77
C ALA A 127 0.70 -7.59 30.48
N VAL A 128 0.49 -6.36 30.02
CA VAL A 128 -0.73 -5.98 29.34
C VAL A 128 -0.47 -6.28 27.87
N LEU A 129 -0.87 -7.48 27.42
CA LEU A 129 -1.19 -7.67 26.01
C LEU A 129 -2.26 -6.61 25.72
N PRO A 130 -2.00 -5.65 24.82
CA PRO A 130 -3.06 -4.75 24.37
C PRO A 130 -4.21 -5.60 23.89
N ALA A 131 -5.43 -5.25 24.31
CA ALA A 131 -6.60 -6.04 23.99
C ALA A 131 -6.70 -6.17 22.46
N ALA A 132 -6.62 -7.41 21.97
CA ALA A 132 -7.12 -7.74 20.65
C ALA A 132 -8.60 -7.34 20.60
N VAL A 133 -8.89 -6.26 19.87
CA VAL A 133 -10.23 -5.77 19.54
C VAL A 133 -10.40 -6.21 18.09
N TYR A 134 -11.20 -7.22 17.71
CA TYR A 134 -12.57 -7.53 18.13
C TYR A 134 -12.96 -8.98 17.81
N GLY A 135 -13.97 -9.51 18.54
CA GLY A 135 -14.60 -10.80 18.23
C GLY A 135 -14.66 -11.80 19.38
N GLY A 136 -14.93 -11.36 20.61
CA GLY A 136 -15.48 -12.22 21.66
C GLY A 136 -14.72 -13.51 21.94
N THR A 137 -13.49 -13.45 22.44
CA THR A 137 -12.97 -14.41 23.41
C THR A 137 -11.69 -13.85 24.01
N ASN A 138 -11.61 -13.82 25.34
CA ASN A 138 -10.35 -13.62 26.05
C ASN A 138 -9.29 -14.57 25.46
N LEU A 139 -8.07 -14.08 25.26
CA LEU A 139 -6.90 -14.88 24.86
C LEU A 139 -6.78 -16.09 25.80
N LYS A 140 -7.30 -17.23 25.33
CA LYS A 140 -7.25 -18.52 26.01
C LYS A 140 -6.36 -19.39 25.13
N LEU A 141 -5.11 -19.54 25.56
CA LEU A 141 -4.21 -20.56 25.02
C LEU A 141 -4.76 -21.92 25.48
N ASP A 142 -5.63 -22.52 24.68
CA ASP A 142 -6.05 -23.91 24.87
C ASP A 142 -5.46 -24.73 23.70
N GLY A 143 -4.59 -25.68 24.03
CA GLY A 143 -4.56 -27.01 23.40
C GLY A 143 -3.66 -27.28 22.21
N ASP A 144 -3.44 -26.36 21.27
CA ASP A 144 -2.69 -26.68 20.04
C ASP A 144 -1.26 -26.10 20.05
N SER A 145 -0.25 -26.99 19.99
CA SER A 145 1.17 -26.68 20.16
C SER A 145 1.79 -25.95 18.96
N LEU A 146 1.67 -24.62 18.94
CA LEU A 146 2.55 -23.76 18.13
C LEU A 146 3.82 -23.44 18.95
N SER A 147 4.92 -24.16 18.73
CA SER A 147 6.22 -23.77 19.30
C SER A 147 7.01 -22.87 18.34
N LEU A 148 7.05 -21.59 18.71
CA LEU A 148 7.96 -20.56 18.19
C LEU A 148 9.26 -20.62 19.00
N ASP A 149 10.36 -20.99 18.37
CA ASP A 149 11.66 -21.01 19.02
C ASP A 149 12.48 -19.75 18.64
N ASP A 150 13.61 -19.53 19.32
CA ASP A 150 14.56 -18.45 19.03
C ASP A 150 15.06 -18.46 17.57
N ASP A 151 14.91 -19.60 16.89
CA ASP A 151 15.29 -19.78 15.50
C ASP A 151 14.14 -19.64 14.50
N SER A 152 12.96 -19.20 14.91
CA SER A 152 11.81 -19.02 14.01
C SER A 152 12.10 -18.01 12.89
N ALA A 153 12.05 -18.43 11.63
CA ALA A 153 12.29 -17.59 10.47
C ALA A 153 11.20 -16.51 10.28
N TRP A 154 11.52 -15.44 9.56
CA TRP A 154 10.58 -14.35 9.30
C TRP A 154 10.29 -14.25 7.80
N LEU A 155 9.00 -14.22 7.45
CA LEU A 155 8.55 -13.60 6.21
C LEU A 155 8.00 -12.24 6.58
N LEU A 156 8.66 -11.23 6.07
CA LEU A 156 8.22 -9.87 6.13
C LEU A 156 7.53 -9.51 4.83
N MET A 157 6.22 -9.29 4.91
CA MET A 157 5.47 -8.67 3.85
C MET A 157 5.44 -7.17 4.10
N THR A 158 6.22 -6.43 3.32
CA THR A 158 6.10 -4.97 3.24
C THR A 158 5.46 -4.67 1.90
N THR A 159 4.18 -4.39 1.95
CA THR A 159 3.47 -4.02 0.74
C THR A 159 3.43 -2.51 0.63
N VAL A 160 3.07 -2.07 -0.57
CA VAL A 160 2.91 -0.67 -0.92
C VAL A 160 1.58 -0.63 -1.70
N CYS A 161 0.47 -0.90 -1.03
CA CYS A 161 -0.84 -1.20 -1.63
C CYS A 161 -1.91 -0.16 -1.44
N SER A 162 -1.55 0.96 -0.84
CA SER A 162 -2.39 2.13 -0.87
C SER A 162 -2.23 2.90 -2.18
N GLY A 163 -3.38 3.37 -2.69
CA GLY A 163 -3.65 4.00 -3.98
C GLY A 163 -2.82 5.24 -4.40
N ARG A 164 -1.67 5.50 -3.78
CA ARG A 164 -0.92 6.76 -3.86
C ARG A 164 0.60 6.58 -4.02
N ARG A 165 1.12 5.38 -4.37
CA ARG A 165 2.54 5.04 -4.21
C ARG A 165 3.15 4.15 -5.30
N MET A 166 4.45 4.34 -5.56
CA MET A 166 5.23 3.86 -6.72
C MET A 166 5.75 2.41 -6.75
N ILE A 167 5.40 1.54 -5.79
CA ILE A 167 5.81 0.12 -5.85
C ILE A 167 4.56 -0.69 -5.62
N ASP A 168 4.39 -1.79 -6.34
CA ASP A 168 3.17 -2.57 -6.32
C ASP A 168 3.20 -3.75 -5.32
N GLY A 169 4.36 -4.04 -4.74
CA GLY A 169 4.48 -5.05 -3.69
C GLY A 169 5.91 -5.51 -3.46
N ALA A 170 6.26 -5.84 -2.22
CA ALA A 170 7.48 -6.55 -1.90
C ALA A 170 7.29 -7.63 -0.82
N LEU A 171 7.69 -8.86 -1.14
CA LEU A 171 7.73 -9.96 -0.17
C LEU A 171 9.19 -10.23 0.18
N ILE A 172 9.51 -10.22 1.47
CA ILE A 172 10.89 -10.28 1.92
C ILE A 172 11.10 -11.36 2.99
N GLY A 173 12.01 -12.30 2.77
CA GLY A 173 12.32 -13.38 3.73
C GLY A 173 13.64 -13.16 4.48
N PHE A 174 13.64 -13.26 5.82
CA PHE A 174 14.84 -13.01 6.64
C PHE A 174 15.03 -13.97 7.83
N ALA A 175 16.28 -14.00 8.32
CA ALA A 175 16.72 -14.74 9.51
C ALA A 175 16.71 -13.87 10.79
N PRO A 176 16.52 -14.45 12.00
CA PRO A 176 16.25 -13.72 13.26
C PRO A 176 17.42 -12.92 13.86
N GLY A 177 18.62 -12.99 13.28
CA GLY A 177 19.83 -12.30 13.77
C GLY A 177 20.11 -10.95 13.12
N VAL A 178 19.31 -10.54 12.12
CA VAL A 178 19.59 -9.38 11.24
C VAL A 178 18.62 -8.20 11.51
N VAL A 179 17.81 -8.26 12.59
CA VAL A 179 16.79 -7.25 12.90
C VAL A 179 17.35 -5.85 13.16
N ARG A 180 18.62 -5.75 13.58
CA ARG A 180 19.30 -4.47 13.78
C ARG A 180 19.87 -3.86 12.49
N LEU A 181 20.07 -4.69 11.45
CA LEU A 181 20.36 -4.23 10.10
C LEU A 181 19.06 -3.88 9.37
N LEU A 182 17.94 -4.56 9.62
CA LEU A 182 16.62 -4.33 9.00
C LEU A 182 16.15 -2.85 8.98
N THR A 183 16.52 -2.02 9.97
CA THR A 183 16.23 -0.58 9.97
C THR A 183 16.95 0.23 8.89
N GLU A 184 18.11 -0.23 8.44
CA GLU A 184 18.82 0.36 7.30
C GLU A 184 18.36 -0.21 5.94
N TRP A 185 17.57 -1.31 5.95
CA TRP A 185 17.27 -2.11 4.76
C TRP A 185 15.84 -2.03 4.26
N LEU A 186 14.83 -2.04 5.14
CA LEU A 186 13.43 -1.76 4.76
C LEU A 186 13.23 -0.33 4.27
N SER A 187 14.11 0.50 4.77
CA SER A 187 14.52 1.80 4.33
C SER A 187 14.77 1.85 2.82
N ALA A 188 15.52 0.89 2.26
CA ALA A 188 15.83 0.78 0.82
C ALA A 188 14.63 0.52 -0.11
N LEU A 189 13.50 0.07 0.43
CA LEU A 189 12.36 -0.44 -0.34
C LEU A 189 11.23 0.58 -0.55
N ARG A 190 11.40 1.82 -0.10
CA ARG A 190 10.49 2.90 -0.48
C ARG A 190 11.17 3.78 -1.52
N LEU A 191 10.78 3.52 -2.76
CA LEU A 191 10.88 4.37 -3.95
C LEU A 191 12.16 4.19 -4.79
N PHE A 192 11.99 3.57 -5.96
CA PHE A 192 12.96 3.59 -7.04
C PHE A 192 13.06 4.98 -7.67
N ASP A 193 14.12 5.08 -8.46
CA ASP A 193 14.62 6.22 -9.21
C ASP A 193 13.53 7.20 -9.70
N LEU A 194 13.60 8.41 -9.16
CA LEU A 194 12.74 9.54 -9.53
C LEU A 194 13.35 10.41 -10.63
N ALA A 195 14.34 9.90 -11.34
CA ALA A 195 14.86 10.51 -12.56
C ALA A 195 14.08 10.00 -13.79
N GLY A 196 12.75 10.22 -13.82
CA GLY A 196 11.97 9.94 -15.03
C GLY A 196 10.49 9.57 -14.89
N VAL A 197 9.86 9.74 -13.72
CA VAL A 197 8.46 9.31 -13.52
C VAL A 197 7.47 10.32 -14.12
N ALA A 198 7.38 10.31 -15.45
CA ALA A 198 6.15 10.68 -16.19
C ALA A 198 5.08 9.57 -16.12
N SER A 199 5.47 8.39 -15.63
CA SER A 199 4.91 7.10 -16.06
C SER A 199 3.70 6.57 -15.31
N GLY A 200 3.30 7.18 -14.20
CA GLY A 200 2.04 6.81 -13.54
C GLY A 200 0.81 7.08 -14.42
N CYS A 201 0.85 8.16 -15.19
CA CYS A 201 -0.25 8.49 -16.10
C CYS A 201 -0.16 7.72 -17.43
N ASP A 202 1.05 7.40 -17.89
CA ASP A 202 1.29 6.68 -19.15
C ASP A 202 0.72 5.24 -19.13
N VAL A 203 0.81 4.54 -17.99
CA VAL A 203 0.24 3.18 -17.87
C VAL A 203 -1.29 3.20 -17.83
N GLY A 204 -1.90 4.20 -17.17
CA GLY A 204 -3.36 4.37 -17.19
C GLY A 204 -3.91 4.69 -18.59
N GLU A 205 -3.09 5.31 -19.43
CA GLU A 205 -3.35 5.53 -20.85
C GLU A 205 -3.20 4.26 -21.68
N LEU A 206 -2.14 3.48 -21.50
CA LEU A 206 -1.98 2.19 -22.19
C LEU A 206 -3.18 1.27 -21.92
N VAL A 207 -3.66 1.25 -20.68
CA VAL A 207 -4.84 0.47 -20.29
C VAL A 207 -6.13 1.05 -20.88
N GLY A 208 -6.22 2.38 -21.05
CA GLY A 208 -7.34 3.06 -21.72
C GLY A 208 -7.39 2.82 -23.23
N GLU A 209 -6.25 2.90 -23.92
CA GLU A 209 -6.12 2.58 -25.34
C GLU A 209 -6.36 1.09 -25.61
N GLU A 210 -5.83 0.20 -24.77
CA GLU A 210 -6.10 -1.25 -24.83
C GLU A 210 -7.60 -1.53 -24.67
N ALA A 211 -8.30 -0.73 -23.87
CA ALA A 211 -9.74 -0.86 -23.69
C ALA A 211 -10.56 -0.31 -24.87
N SER A 212 -10.28 0.92 -25.34
CA SER A 212 -10.91 1.53 -26.51
C SER A 212 -10.27 2.86 -26.92
N GLU A 213 -9.84 2.94 -28.19
CA GLU A 213 -9.37 4.18 -28.83
C GLU A 213 -10.45 5.29 -28.85
N SER A 214 -11.73 4.93 -29.04
CA SER A 214 -12.85 5.89 -29.01
C SER A 214 -13.05 6.47 -27.60
N CYS A 215 -12.93 5.64 -26.57
CA CYS A 215 -13.01 6.08 -25.18
C CYS A 215 -11.86 7.05 -24.87
N TYR A 216 -10.63 6.66 -25.22
CA TYR A 216 -9.42 7.46 -25.05
C TYR A 216 -9.57 8.86 -25.68
N GLU A 217 -9.96 8.91 -26.96
CA GLU A 217 -10.15 10.19 -27.66
C GLU A 217 -11.32 11.00 -27.09
N THR A 218 -12.38 10.35 -26.61
CA THR A 218 -13.49 11.05 -25.95
C THR A 218 -13.04 11.71 -24.65
N ILE A 219 -12.24 11.01 -23.83
CA ILE A 219 -11.68 11.56 -22.57
C ILE A 219 -10.73 12.70 -22.90
N ARG A 220 -9.79 12.49 -23.81
CA ARG A 220 -8.80 13.50 -24.22
C ARG A 220 -9.44 14.80 -24.72
N ASN A 221 -10.48 14.69 -25.55
CA ASN A 221 -11.18 15.85 -26.08
C ASN A 221 -12.11 16.51 -25.04
N SER A 222 -12.53 15.78 -24.01
CA SER A 222 -13.45 16.32 -22.99
C SER A 222 -12.86 17.48 -22.20
N TRP A 223 -11.54 17.49 -21.97
CA TRP A 223 -10.90 18.51 -21.13
C TRP A 223 -11.04 19.91 -21.69
N SER A 224 -10.83 20.08 -23.00
CA SER A 224 -10.98 21.38 -23.67
C SER A 224 -12.45 21.78 -23.76
N VAL A 225 -13.37 20.83 -23.97
CA VAL A 225 -14.82 21.08 -23.98
C VAL A 225 -15.31 21.56 -22.61
N ILE A 226 -14.82 20.98 -21.51
CA ILE A 226 -15.14 21.42 -20.16
C ILE A 226 -14.72 22.87 -19.95
N ASP A 227 -13.49 23.22 -20.33
CA ASP A 227 -12.97 24.58 -20.18
C ASP A 227 -13.73 25.57 -21.09
N GLU A 228 -14.02 25.21 -22.34
CA GLU A 228 -14.79 26.04 -23.26
C GLU A 228 -16.19 26.34 -22.69
N VAL A 229 -16.90 25.31 -22.23
CA VAL A 229 -18.24 25.47 -21.65
C VAL A 229 -18.18 26.33 -20.39
N ALA A 230 -17.18 26.14 -19.53
CA ALA A 230 -17.02 26.91 -18.30
C ALA A 230 -16.84 28.43 -18.54
N THR A 231 -16.27 28.83 -19.68
CA THR A 231 -16.11 30.27 -20.04
C THR A 231 -17.41 30.94 -20.51
N ARG A 232 -18.43 30.17 -20.88
CA ARG A 232 -19.71 30.70 -21.38
C ARG A 232 -20.57 31.25 -20.23
N PRO A 233 -21.50 32.19 -20.50
CA PRO A 233 -22.48 32.63 -19.50
C PRO A 233 -23.27 31.43 -18.94
N ASN A 234 -23.32 31.30 -17.62
CA ASN A 234 -23.92 30.15 -16.91
C ASN A 234 -23.27 28.78 -17.19
N GLY A 235 -22.06 28.75 -17.75
CA GLY A 235 -21.33 27.54 -18.12
C GLY A 235 -21.10 26.58 -16.94
N LEU A 236 -20.61 27.09 -15.81
CA LEU A 236 -20.41 26.29 -14.60
C LEU A 236 -21.73 25.72 -14.05
N SER A 237 -22.82 26.50 -14.08
CA SER A 237 -24.15 26.03 -13.67
C SER A 237 -24.66 24.92 -14.60
N PHE A 238 -24.44 25.06 -15.91
CA PHE A 238 -24.73 24.00 -16.87
C PHE A 238 -23.93 22.73 -16.58
N LEU A 239 -22.61 22.84 -16.31
CA LEU A 239 -21.77 21.70 -15.95
C LEU A 239 -22.24 21.04 -14.64
N SER A 240 -22.58 21.82 -13.61
CA SER A 240 -23.14 21.31 -12.36
C SER A 240 -24.40 20.49 -12.58
N GLN A 241 -25.32 20.96 -13.42
CA GLN A 241 -26.55 20.24 -13.76
C GLN A 241 -26.24 18.99 -14.59
N ARG A 242 -25.37 19.12 -15.59
CA ARG A 242 -25.00 18.04 -16.52
C ARG A 242 -24.38 16.85 -15.80
N PHE A 243 -23.53 17.13 -14.81
CA PHE A 243 -22.81 16.14 -14.02
C PHE A 243 -23.49 15.81 -12.69
N LYS A 244 -24.70 16.32 -12.45
CA LYS A 244 -25.47 16.16 -11.20
C LYS A 244 -24.59 16.42 -9.97
N THR A 245 -23.90 17.56 -9.89
CA THR A 245 -23.00 17.83 -8.77
C THR A 245 -23.78 18.10 -7.48
N CYS A 246 -23.29 17.65 -6.33
CA CYS A 246 -23.98 17.87 -5.04
C CYS A 246 -23.98 19.34 -4.61
N SER A 247 -22.97 20.08 -5.02
CA SER A 247 -22.84 21.53 -4.85
C SER A 247 -22.53 22.21 -6.19
N PRO A 248 -22.89 23.49 -6.39
CA PRO A 248 -22.49 24.24 -7.57
C PRO A 248 -20.97 24.32 -7.72
N LEU A 249 -20.48 24.20 -8.96
CA LEU A 249 -19.06 24.31 -9.29
C LEU A 249 -18.61 25.77 -9.22
N ASP A 250 -17.51 26.03 -8.53
CA ASP A 250 -16.88 27.35 -8.47
C ASP A 250 -15.88 27.55 -9.62
N THR A 251 -15.25 26.45 -10.06
CA THR A 251 -14.29 26.45 -11.17
C THR A 251 -14.40 25.16 -12.00
N SER A 252 -13.94 25.18 -13.26
CA SER A 252 -13.86 23.94 -14.06
C SER A 252 -12.86 22.93 -13.48
N LEU A 253 -11.88 23.40 -12.69
CA LEU A 253 -10.87 22.56 -12.08
C LEU A 253 -11.46 21.53 -11.11
N GLU A 254 -12.55 21.86 -10.41
CA GLU A 254 -13.19 20.90 -9.48
C GLU A 254 -13.72 19.66 -10.22
N LEU A 255 -14.39 19.85 -11.36
CA LEU A 255 -14.84 18.74 -12.21
C LEU A 255 -13.66 17.99 -12.82
N LYS A 256 -12.64 18.72 -13.29
CA LYS A 256 -11.46 18.11 -13.92
C LYS A 256 -10.65 17.27 -12.93
N ASP A 257 -10.43 17.75 -11.71
CA ASP A 257 -9.76 17.03 -10.62
C ASP A 257 -10.52 15.75 -10.23
N TYR A 258 -11.85 15.82 -10.19
CA TYR A 258 -12.70 14.67 -9.91
C TYR A 258 -12.54 13.59 -10.98
N LEU A 259 -12.66 13.97 -12.26
CA LEU A 259 -12.51 13.05 -13.39
C LEU A 259 -11.10 12.47 -13.47
N ASP A 260 -10.06 13.30 -13.28
CA ASP A 260 -8.66 12.86 -13.26
C ASP A 260 -8.44 11.78 -12.19
N THR A 261 -8.91 12.04 -10.97
CA THR A 261 -8.86 11.06 -9.87
C THR A 261 -9.63 9.79 -10.19
N MET A 262 -10.83 9.91 -10.76
CA MET A 262 -11.66 8.76 -11.15
C MET A 262 -10.94 7.85 -12.14
N TYR A 263 -10.36 8.41 -13.21
CA TYR A 263 -9.65 7.64 -14.22
C TYR A 263 -8.37 7.01 -13.67
N ALA A 264 -7.60 7.75 -12.85
CA ALA A 264 -6.40 7.22 -12.23
C ALA A 264 -6.70 6.03 -11.30
N VAL A 265 -7.73 6.13 -10.46
CA VAL A 265 -8.14 5.05 -9.55
C VAL A 265 -8.73 3.86 -10.34
N ALA A 266 -9.50 4.13 -11.41
CA ALA A 266 -10.01 3.08 -12.28
C ALA A 266 -8.88 2.27 -12.94
N ALA A 267 -7.83 2.93 -13.41
CA ALA A 267 -6.65 2.27 -13.97
C ALA A 267 -5.89 1.49 -12.90
N GLN A 268 -5.65 2.11 -11.74
CA GLN A 268 -4.90 1.49 -10.64
C GLN A 268 -5.52 0.18 -10.16
N TYR A 269 -6.84 0.14 -10.02
CA TYR A 269 -7.58 -1.04 -9.57
C TYR A 269 -8.28 -1.77 -10.73
N ASN A 270 -7.65 -1.78 -11.93
CA ASN A 270 -8.21 -2.41 -13.11
C ASN A 270 -8.09 -3.96 -13.13
N HIS A 271 -8.70 -4.62 -12.15
CA HIS A 271 -8.63 -6.06 -11.96
C HIS A 271 -10.02 -6.75 -11.94
N PRO A 272 -10.06 -8.09 -12.07
CA PRO A 272 -11.30 -8.83 -11.91
C PRO A 272 -11.90 -8.71 -10.50
N PRO A 273 -13.23 -8.89 -10.38
CA PRO A 273 -14.17 -9.20 -11.48
C PRO A 273 -14.69 -7.96 -12.20
N THR A 274 -14.38 -6.75 -11.72
CA THR A 274 -15.06 -5.53 -12.12
C THR A 274 -14.45 -4.86 -13.35
N TYR A 275 -13.12 -4.85 -13.49
CA TYR A 275 -12.40 -4.14 -14.55
C TYR A 275 -12.91 -2.69 -14.77
N PRO A 276 -12.72 -1.78 -13.79
CA PRO A 276 -13.23 -0.41 -13.84
C PRO A 276 -12.99 0.35 -15.15
N VAL A 277 -11.84 0.17 -15.81
CA VAL A 277 -11.56 0.84 -17.09
C VAL A 277 -12.51 0.35 -18.18
N THR A 278 -12.76 -0.96 -18.25
CA THR A 278 -13.73 -1.55 -19.18
C THR A 278 -15.15 -1.06 -18.90
N VAL A 279 -15.54 -0.93 -17.64
CA VAL A 279 -16.86 -0.41 -17.24
C VAL A 279 -17.05 1.05 -17.69
N VAL A 280 -16.05 1.88 -17.44
CA VAL A 280 -16.07 3.30 -17.81
C VAL A 280 -16.09 3.45 -19.34
N CYS A 281 -15.15 2.81 -20.04
CA CYS A 281 -15.04 2.94 -21.50
C CYS A 281 -16.22 2.31 -22.23
N GLY A 282 -16.71 1.15 -21.79
CA GLY A 282 -17.91 0.54 -22.37
C GLY A 282 -19.14 1.44 -22.28
N SER A 283 -19.25 2.26 -21.21
CA SER A 283 -20.35 3.20 -21.02
C SER A 283 -20.19 4.49 -21.83
N ILE A 284 -18.95 4.98 -21.97
CA ILE A 284 -18.62 6.12 -22.85
C ILE A 284 -18.93 5.76 -24.31
N ASP A 285 -18.49 4.59 -24.76
CA ASP A 285 -18.66 4.16 -26.14
C ASP A 285 -20.09 3.72 -26.45
N GLY A 286 -20.74 3.05 -25.50
CA GLY A 286 -22.13 2.60 -25.61
C GLY A 286 -23.18 3.69 -25.42
N ALA A 287 -22.79 4.95 -25.24
CA ALA A 287 -23.72 6.07 -25.15
C ALA A 287 -24.55 6.20 -26.45
N PRO A 288 -25.86 6.54 -26.38
CA PRO A 288 -26.73 6.61 -27.56
C PRO A 288 -26.21 7.55 -28.65
N ASP A 289 -26.51 7.21 -29.91
CA ASP A 289 -26.15 8.03 -31.06
C ASP A 289 -26.62 9.49 -30.90
N GLY A 290 -25.72 10.43 -31.17
CA GLY A 290 -25.96 11.87 -31.01
C GLY A 290 -25.71 12.41 -29.60
N THR A 291 -25.30 11.57 -28.63
CA THR A 291 -24.83 12.03 -27.31
C THR A 291 -23.54 12.85 -27.46
N ASP A 292 -23.53 14.05 -26.90
CA ASP A 292 -22.35 14.92 -26.89
C ASP A 292 -21.23 14.40 -25.97
N ILE A 293 -20.00 14.91 -26.14
CA ILE A 293 -18.83 14.47 -25.38
C ILE A 293 -19.09 14.51 -23.87
N LEU A 294 -19.64 15.61 -23.34
CA LEU A 294 -19.94 15.73 -21.91
C LEU A 294 -20.96 14.69 -21.43
N GLY A 295 -21.88 14.25 -22.31
CA GLY A 295 -22.79 13.16 -22.04
C GLY A 295 -22.17 11.79 -21.97
N ARG A 296 -21.26 11.50 -22.89
CA ARG A 296 -20.52 10.24 -22.88
C ARG A 296 -19.66 10.16 -21.61
N ILE A 297 -18.98 11.24 -21.25
CA ILE A 297 -18.19 11.33 -20.00
C ILE A 297 -19.09 11.15 -18.77
N PHE A 298 -20.26 11.79 -18.72
CA PHE A 298 -21.19 11.61 -17.62
C PHE A 298 -21.71 10.17 -17.52
N ALA A 299 -21.93 9.47 -18.64
CA ALA A 299 -22.26 8.05 -18.62
C ALA A 299 -21.15 7.21 -17.97
N GLY A 300 -19.87 7.54 -18.24
CA GLY A 300 -18.72 6.94 -17.55
C GLY A 300 -18.71 7.22 -16.03
N VAL A 301 -19.03 8.44 -15.60
CA VAL A 301 -19.14 8.79 -14.17
C VAL A 301 -20.22 7.96 -13.48
N VAL A 302 -21.38 7.82 -14.11
CA VAL A 302 -22.49 7.00 -13.60
C VAL A 302 -22.09 5.53 -13.51
N ALA A 303 -21.41 5.02 -14.54
CA ALA A 303 -20.97 3.62 -14.59
C ALA A 303 -19.95 3.29 -13.49
N TYR A 304 -19.01 4.20 -13.22
CA TYR A 304 -18.01 4.03 -12.17
C TYR A 304 -18.59 4.19 -10.76
N GLY A 305 -19.34 5.27 -10.51
CA GLY A 305 -19.83 5.64 -9.18
C GLY A 305 -21.18 5.03 -8.78
N GLY A 306 -21.85 4.37 -9.73
CA GLY A 306 -23.27 3.99 -9.64
C GLY A 306 -24.21 5.18 -9.85
N GLU A 307 -25.49 4.90 -10.13
CA GLU A 307 -26.53 5.92 -10.24
C GLU A 307 -26.79 6.56 -8.86
N ARG A 308 -26.59 7.87 -8.76
CA ARG A 308 -26.77 8.65 -7.53
C ARG A 308 -27.62 9.88 -7.78
N SER A 309 -28.21 10.42 -6.71
CA SER A 309 -28.91 11.71 -6.76
C SER A 309 -27.96 12.85 -7.12
N CYS A 310 -26.71 12.78 -6.65
CA CYS A 310 -25.65 13.71 -7.00
C CYS A 310 -24.24 13.10 -6.80
N TYR A 311 -23.22 13.73 -7.37
CA TYR A 311 -21.80 13.38 -7.23
C TYR A 311 -21.05 14.50 -6.49
N GLU A 312 -20.35 14.15 -5.42
CA GLU A 312 -19.54 15.11 -4.65
C GLU A 312 -18.20 15.31 -5.36
N MET A 313 -18.03 16.49 -5.95
CA MET A 313 -16.83 16.84 -6.72
C MET A 313 -15.90 17.77 -5.94
N LYS A 314 -16.40 18.43 -4.89
CA LYS A 314 -15.56 19.27 -4.06
C LYS A 314 -14.80 18.39 -3.07
N LYS A 315 -13.48 18.61 -2.99
CA LYS A 315 -12.66 17.97 -1.96
C LYS A 315 -13.20 18.40 -0.59
N SER A 316 -13.61 17.43 0.23
CA SER A 316 -14.12 17.71 1.58
C SER A 316 -13.05 18.44 2.41
N ASN A 317 -13.48 19.44 3.18
CA ASN A 317 -12.62 20.13 4.14
C ASN A 317 -12.22 19.23 5.33
N SER A 318 -12.92 18.12 5.57
CA SER A 318 -12.53 17.14 6.59
C SER A 318 -11.49 16.19 6.01
N ALA A 319 -10.22 16.58 6.09
CA ALA A 319 -9.13 15.69 5.67
C ALA A 319 -9.12 14.43 6.55
N SER A 320 -9.24 13.26 5.94
CA SER A 320 -9.08 11.99 6.66
C SER A 320 -7.68 11.89 7.27
N GLN A 321 -7.52 11.06 8.30
CA GLN A 321 -6.22 10.80 8.93
C GLN A 321 -5.18 10.40 7.88
N THR A 322 -5.55 9.52 6.95
CA THR A 322 -4.74 9.13 5.78
C THR A 322 -4.28 10.34 4.95
N ASN A 323 -5.20 11.24 4.59
CA ASN A 323 -4.87 12.41 3.78
C ASN A 323 -3.92 13.38 4.52
N LEU A 324 -4.15 13.60 5.81
CA LEU A 324 -3.31 14.47 6.63
C LEU A 324 -1.89 13.91 6.76
N GLY A 325 -1.77 12.62 7.11
CA GLY A 325 -0.48 11.97 7.29
C GLY A 325 0.30 11.88 5.99
N TRP A 326 -0.37 11.50 4.90
CA TRP A 326 0.27 11.40 3.58
C TRP A 326 0.75 12.75 3.06
N SER A 327 -0.04 13.80 3.26
CA SER A 327 0.35 15.17 2.89
C SER A 327 1.62 15.62 3.64
N TRP A 328 1.79 15.22 4.90
CA TRP A 328 3.05 15.48 5.62
C TRP A 328 4.22 14.63 5.11
N GLN A 329 4.04 13.32 4.89
CA GLN A 329 5.11 12.44 4.43
C GLN A 329 5.67 12.86 3.07
N THR A 330 4.79 13.26 2.14
CA THR A 330 5.19 13.76 0.81
C THR A 330 5.86 15.13 0.86
N CYS A 331 5.42 16.01 1.77
CA CYS A 331 6.05 17.32 1.98
C CYS A 331 7.37 17.28 2.77
N SER A 332 7.75 16.15 3.36
CA SER A 332 8.95 16.03 4.19
C SER A 332 10.03 15.14 3.57
N GLU A 333 9.69 13.89 3.24
CA GLU A 333 10.65 12.86 2.81
C GLU A 333 10.32 12.23 1.46
N LEU A 334 9.03 11.91 1.22
CA LEU A 334 8.57 11.13 0.08
C LEU A 334 8.19 12.04 -1.11
N VAL A 335 9.16 12.81 -1.58
CA VAL A 335 8.96 13.70 -2.73
C VAL A 335 8.90 12.86 -4.00
N MET A 336 7.74 12.79 -4.65
CA MET A 336 7.55 12.05 -5.89
C MET A 336 7.28 13.04 -7.04
N PRO A 337 8.25 13.30 -7.94
CA PRO A 337 8.08 14.16 -9.10
C PRO A 337 7.19 13.52 -10.18
N ILE A 338 5.91 13.34 -9.88
CA ILE A 338 4.91 12.88 -10.84
C ILE A 338 4.40 14.10 -11.61
N GLY A 339 4.50 14.06 -12.93
CA GLY A 339 3.98 15.10 -13.81
C GLY A 339 3.72 14.59 -15.22
N ARG A 340 2.96 15.35 -15.99
CA ARG A 340 2.54 15.00 -17.36
C ARG A 340 3.00 16.04 -18.37
N GLY A 341 3.66 15.61 -19.44
CA GLY A 341 4.09 16.46 -20.55
C GLY A 341 2.93 16.93 -21.44
N SER A 342 3.23 17.65 -22.53
CA SER A 342 2.22 18.38 -23.30
C SER A 342 1.50 17.58 -24.38
N ASN A 343 1.93 16.35 -24.68
CA ASN A 343 1.28 15.47 -25.65
C ASN A 343 1.48 13.98 -25.31
N ASP A 344 1.90 13.70 -24.07
CA ASP A 344 2.34 12.37 -23.69
C ASP A 344 1.20 11.52 -23.16
N THR A 345 0.03 12.12 -22.84
CA THR A 345 -1.12 11.43 -22.25
C THR A 345 -2.48 11.97 -22.72
N MET A 346 -3.57 11.22 -22.47
CA MET A 346 -4.94 11.73 -22.64
C MET A 346 -5.32 12.86 -21.67
N PHE A 347 -4.50 13.14 -20.65
CA PHE A 347 -4.78 14.16 -19.65
C PHE A 347 -4.13 15.50 -20.02
N PRO A 348 -4.64 16.63 -19.48
CA PRO A 348 -3.98 17.93 -19.66
C PRO A 348 -2.56 17.92 -19.09
N SER A 349 -1.66 18.68 -19.73
CA SER A 349 -0.29 18.84 -19.25
C SER A 349 -0.26 19.41 -17.84
N ALA A 350 0.55 18.78 -16.99
CA ALA A 350 0.75 19.15 -15.61
C ALA A 350 2.18 18.76 -15.21
N PRO A 351 3.21 19.45 -15.71
CA PRO A 351 4.60 19.10 -15.41
C PRO A 351 4.88 19.33 -13.92
N PHE A 352 5.69 18.44 -13.32
CA PHE A 352 6.08 18.58 -11.93
C PHE A 352 7.02 19.78 -11.74
N SER A 353 6.67 20.69 -10.83
CA SER A 353 7.49 21.84 -10.45
C SER A 353 7.95 21.69 -9.00
N LEU A 354 9.24 21.43 -8.81
CA LEU A 354 9.81 21.34 -7.46
C LEU A 354 9.66 22.66 -6.68
N ASN A 355 9.70 23.80 -7.36
CA ASN A 355 9.52 25.11 -6.74
C ASN A 355 8.10 25.29 -6.21
N ASP A 356 7.08 24.98 -7.03
CA ASP A 356 5.68 25.11 -6.62
C ASP A 356 5.33 24.11 -5.52
N PHE A 357 5.86 22.88 -5.63
CA PHE A 357 5.74 21.87 -4.59
C PHE A 357 6.37 22.34 -3.27
N THR A 358 7.59 22.91 -3.33
CA THR A 358 8.28 23.48 -2.15
C THR A 358 7.46 24.61 -1.52
N ASN A 359 6.94 25.54 -2.33
CA ASN A 359 6.12 26.65 -1.84
C ASN A 359 4.83 26.14 -1.17
N SER A 360 4.17 25.12 -1.74
CA SER A 360 2.98 24.50 -1.15
C SER A 360 3.29 23.86 0.21
N CYS A 361 4.38 23.09 0.31
CA CYS A 361 4.79 22.45 1.55
C CYS A 361 5.22 23.45 2.63
N MET A 362 5.95 24.50 2.24
CA MET A 362 6.30 25.61 3.11
C MET A 362 5.04 26.31 3.64
N SER A 363 4.03 26.55 2.79
CA SER A 363 2.78 27.18 3.21
C SER A 363 1.95 26.31 4.15
N LYS A 364 1.96 24.97 3.97
CA LYS A 364 1.17 24.05 4.79
C LYS A 364 1.83 23.73 6.13
N TYR A 365 3.15 23.55 6.14
CA TYR A 365 3.85 22.94 7.26
C TYR A 365 5.09 23.71 7.72
N GLY A 366 5.46 24.81 7.05
CA GLY A 366 6.67 25.57 7.38
C GLY A 366 7.98 24.81 7.14
N VAL A 367 7.94 23.70 6.39
CA VAL A 367 9.13 22.89 6.10
C VAL A 367 9.32 22.71 4.59
N PRO A 368 10.57 22.80 4.10
CA PRO A 368 10.86 22.48 2.71
C PRO A 368 10.96 20.95 2.54
N PRO A 369 10.47 20.41 1.41
CA PRO A 369 10.63 19.01 1.09
C PRO A 369 12.10 18.66 0.84
N ARG A 370 12.49 17.41 1.15
CA ARG A 370 13.86 16.91 0.95
C ARG A 370 13.92 15.90 -0.21
N PRO A 371 13.96 16.35 -1.47
CA PRO A 371 13.82 15.46 -2.64
C PRO A 371 14.90 14.39 -2.78
N ARG A 372 16.08 14.62 -2.19
CA ARG A 372 17.20 13.66 -2.22
C ARG A 372 17.31 12.83 -0.95
N TRP A 373 16.46 13.04 0.05
CA TRP A 373 16.57 12.37 1.36
C TRP A 373 16.45 10.86 1.21
N VAL A 374 15.34 10.39 0.64
CA VAL A 374 15.11 8.97 0.30
C VAL A 374 16.31 8.44 -0.48
N THR A 375 16.71 9.12 -1.56
CA THR A 375 17.82 8.66 -2.40
C THR A 375 19.16 8.57 -1.69
N THR A 376 19.39 9.38 -0.65
CA THR A 376 20.65 9.42 0.10
C THR A 376 20.62 8.40 1.23
N TYR A 377 19.52 8.37 1.98
CA TYR A 377 19.36 7.55 3.18
C TYR A 377 19.19 6.07 2.83
N TYR A 378 18.65 5.78 1.64
CA TYR A 378 18.28 4.44 1.19
C TYR A 378 19.14 3.89 0.05
N GLY A 379 20.26 4.55 -0.27
CA GLY A 379 21.28 4.03 -1.18
C GLY A 379 21.02 4.26 -2.69
N SER A 380 20.13 5.18 -3.06
CA SER A 380 19.58 5.29 -4.42
C SER A 380 20.38 6.12 -5.44
N HIS A 381 21.69 6.31 -5.28
CA HIS A 381 22.51 6.71 -6.44
C HIS A 381 22.71 5.56 -7.44
N ASP A 382 22.66 4.31 -6.96
CA ASP A 382 22.59 3.11 -7.79
C ASP A 382 21.91 2.00 -6.97
N ILE A 383 20.58 2.05 -6.89
CA ILE A 383 19.80 1.11 -6.08
C ILE A 383 19.96 -0.34 -6.59
N LYS A 384 20.17 -0.52 -7.91
CA LYS A 384 20.46 -1.85 -8.48
C LYS A 384 21.75 -2.40 -7.91
N LEU A 385 22.83 -1.60 -7.89
CA LEU A 385 24.11 -2.00 -7.30
C LEU A 385 24.00 -2.27 -5.79
N VAL A 386 23.27 -1.42 -5.05
CA VAL A 386 23.06 -1.62 -3.60
C VAL A 386 22.30 -2.92 -3.34
N LEU A 387 21.16 -3.13 -4.00
CA LEU A 387 20.38 -4.35 -3.86
C LEU A 387 21.16 -5.58 -4.34
N GLN A 388 21.96 -5.47 -5.41
CA GLN A 388 22.78 -6.59 -5.88
C GLN A 388 23.86 -7.02 -4.88
N ARG A 389 24.49 -6.05 -4.20
CA ARG A 389 25.60 -6.32 -3.28
C ARG A 389 25.15 -6.74 -1.90
N PHE A 390 24.04 -6.16 -1.47
CA PHE A 390 23.61 -6.25 -0.09
C PHE A 390 22.33 -7.10 -0.01
N ALA A 391 21.35 -6.92 -0.91
CA ALA A 391 20.05 -7.55 -0.74
C ALA A 391 19.97 -9.01 -1.15
N SER A 392 19.10 -9.72 -0.44
CA SER A 392 18.77 -11.11 -0.68
C SER A 392 17.34 -11.37 -0.23
N ASN A 393 16.72 -12.37 -0.84
CA ASN A 393 15.39 -12.88 -0.50
C ASN A 393 14.30 -11.82 -0.57
N ILE A 394 14.27 -11.07 -1.67
CA ILE A 394 13.23 -10.09 -1.98
C ILE A 394 12.54 -10.53 -3.26
N ILE A 395 11.21 -10.54 -3.24
CA ILE A 395 10.37 -10.52 -4.43
C ILE A 395 9.86 -9.09 -4.58
N PHE A 396 10.00 -8.51 -5.77
CA PHE A 396 9.30 -7.31 -6.17
C PHE A 396 8.12 -7.72 -7.07
N SER A 397 6.91 -7.74 -6.52
CA SER A 397 5.71 -8.08 -7.28
C SER A 397 5.15 -6.84 -7.98
N ASN A 398 4.78 -6.95 -9.27
CA ASN A 398 4.16 -5.86 -10.03
C ASN A 398 3.10 -6.35 -11.03
N GLY A 399 1.97 -5.67 -11.06
CA GLY A 399 0.97 -5.73 -12.11
C GLY A 399 1.23 -4.63 -13.13
N LEU A 400 1.43 -4.98 -14.40
CA LEU A 400 1.76 -3.99 -15.43
C LEU A 400 0.60 -3.07 -15.82
N ARG A 401 -0.62 -3.32 -15.32
CA ARG A 401 -1.74 -2.36 -15.41
C ARG A 401 -1.75 -1.33 -14.30
N ASP A 402 -0.95 -1.54 -13.25
CA ASP A 402 -0.77 -0.54 -12.21
C ASP A 402 0.12 0.60 -12.73
N PRO A 403 -0.38 1.86 -12.77
CA PRO A 403 0.43 3.09 -12.88
C PRO A 403 1.80 3.05 -12.23
N TYR A 404 1.84 2.49 -11.02
CA TYR A 404 3.00 2.55 -10.18
C TYR A 404 4.05 1.49 -10.50
N SER A 405 3.71 0.45 -11.27
CA SER A 405 4.67 -0.58 -11.71
C SER A 405 5.86 -0.01 -12.49
N SER A 406 5.69 1.16 -13.12
CA SER A 406 6.74 1.90 -13.80
C SER A 406 7.83 2.42 -12.87
N GLY A 407 7.51 2.63 -11.58
CA GLY A 407 8.44 2.93 -10.51
C GLY A 407 8.88 1.70 -9.71
N GLY A 408 8.56 0.49 -10.18
CA GLY A 408 8.93 -0.78 -9.55
C GLY A 408 10.23 -1.41 -10.09
N VAL A 409 10.54 -2.63 -9.60
CA VAL A 409 11.63 -3.47 -10.15
C VAL A 409 11.06 -4.49 -11.11
N LEU A 410 11.40 -4.34 -12.39
CA LEU A 410 10.99 -5.29 -13.44
C LEU A 410 12.16 -6.15 -13.95
N GLU A 411 13.38 -5.90 -13.46
CA GLU A 411 14.59 -6.62 -13.86
C GLU A 411 15.16 -7.46 -12.73
N LYS A 412 15.71 -8.64 -13.07
CA LYS A 412 16.39 -9.50 -12.09
C LYS A 412 17.66 -8.83 -11.59
N ILE A 413 17.73 -8.59 -10.28
CA ILE A 413 18.89 -7.94 -9.63
C ILE A 413 19.92 -8.98 -9.18
N SER A 414 19.46 -10.09 -8.59
CA SER A 414 20.32 -11.20 -8.17
C SER A 414 19.54 -12.53 -8.18
N ASP A 415 20.17 -13.64 -7.79
CA ASP A 415 19.48 -14.94 -7.70
C ASP A 415 18.41 -15.02 -6.61
N SER A 416 18.40 -14.08 -5.66
CA SER A 416 17.42 -14.03 -4.58
C SER A 416 16.70 -12.69 -4.48
N VAL A 417 16.98 -11.74 -5.37
CA VAL A 417 16.24 -10.48 -5.53
C VAL A 417 15.56 -10.51 -6.90
N LEU A 418 14.30 -10.93 -6.89
CA LEU A 418 13.56 -11.39 -8.06
C LEU A 418 12.38 -10.46 -8.37
N PRO A 419 12.21 -10.00 -9.62
CA PRO A 419 10.96 -9.40 -10.07
C PRO A 419 9.95 -10.51 -10.37
N ILE A 420 8.72 -10.35 -9.93
CA ILE A 420 7.58 -11.16 -10.35
C ILE A 420 6.54 -10.18 -10.87
N TYR A 421 6.15 -10.30 -12.13
CA TYR A 421 5.15 -9.38 -12.66
C TYR A 421 4.23 -10.03 -13.66
N THR A 422 3.04 -9.46 -13.79
CA THR A 422 2.00 -9.96 -14.69
C THR A 422 1.43 -8.83 -15.55
N VAL A 423 1.21 -9.13 -16.83
CA VAL A 423 0.66 -8.16 -17.80
C VAL A 423 -0.73 -7.67 -17.38
N ASN A 424 -1.52 -8.54 -16.75
CA ASN A 424 -2.90 -8.25 -16.36
C ASN A 424 -3.07 -7.88 -14.88
N GLY A 425 -1.99 -7.93 -14.09
CA GLY A 425 -2.01 -7.51 -12.69
C GLY A 425 -2.27 -6.02 -12.60
N SER A 426 -3.07 -5.63 -11.62
CA SER A 426 -3.22 -4.24 -11.19
C SER A 426 -2.66 -4.10 -9.79
N HIS A 427 -2.91 -2.95 -9.15
CA HIS A 427 -2.31 -2.61 -7.88
C HIS A 427 -2.51 -3.69 -6.81
N CYS A 428 -1.42 -4.34 -6.41
CA CYS A 428 -1.29 -5.28 -5.31
C CYS A 428 -2.18 -6.52 -5.38
N LEU A 429 -2.59 -6.90 -6.59
CA LEU A 429 -3.61 -7.91 -6.75
C LEU A 429 -3.16 -9.28 -6.19
N ASP A 430 -1.87 -9.58 -6.24
CA ASP A 430 -1.24 -10.80 -5.73
C ASP A 430 -1.40 -10.97 -4.22
N ILE A 431 -1.42 -9.88 -3.45
CA ILE A 431 -1.50 -9.99 -1.99
C ILE A 431 -2.92 -10.01 -1.43
N LEU A 432 -3.92 -9.67 -2.26
CA LEU A 432 -5.32 -9.64 -1.84
C LEU A 432 -5.84 -11.04 -1.51
N THR A 433 -6.92 -11.10 -0.75
CA THR A 433 -7.65 -12.35 -0.46
C THR A 433 -7.99 -13.12 -1.71
N SER A 434 -7.64 -14.41 -1.72
CA SER A 434 -7.96 -15.28 -2.84
C SER A 434 -9.46 -15.49 -3.00
N SER A 435 -9.90 -15.56 -4.26
CA SER A 435 -11.28 -15.78 -4.65
C SER A 435 -11.38 -16.90 -5.68
N GLN A 436 -12.50 -17.63 -5.69
CA GLN A 436 -12.78 -18.63 -6.72
C GLN A 436 -12.87 -18.02 -8.13
N GLY A 437 -13.15 -16.71 -8.22
CA GLY A 437 -13.18 -15.96 -9.48
C GLY A 437 -11.81 -15.49 -9.97
N ASP A 438 -10.73 -15.75 -9.22
CA ASP A 438 -9.41 -15.29 -9.60
C ASP A 438 -8.94 -15.98 -10.89
N PRO A 439 -8.39 -15.21 -11.85
CA PRO A 439 -7.92 -15.78 -13.08
C PRO A 439 -6.70 -16.68 -12.84
N GLN A 440 -6.53 -17.71 -13.67
CA GLN A 440 -5.47 -18.71 -13.49
C GLN A 440 -4.06 -18.08 -13.43
N TRP A 441 -3.81 -16.99 -14.16
CA TRP A 441 -2.51 -16.29 -14.11
C TRP A 441 -2.21 -15.68 -12.73
N LEU A 442 -3.23 -15.17 -12.03
CA LEU A 442 -3.07 -14.60 -10.68
C LEU A 442 -2.80 -15.72 -9.67
N VAL A 443 -3.53 -16.82 -9.80
CA VAL A 443 -3.29 -18.03 -8.99
C VAL A 443 -1.87 -18.54 -9.19
N MET A 444 -1.38 -18.58 -10.44
CA MET A 444 0.00 -18.99 -10.75
C MET A 444 1.04 -18.01 -10.18
N GLN A 445 0.82 -16.70 -10.28
CA GLN A 445 1.71 -15.70 -9.68
C GLN A 445 1.88 -15.94 -8.17
N ARG A 446 0.77 -16.04 -7.43
CA ARG A 446 0.78 -16.33 -6.00
C ARG A 446 1.46 -17.66 -5.66
N GLN A 447 1.27 -18.68 -6.49
CA GLN A 447 1.95 -19.97 -6.31
C GLN A 447 3.48 -19.83 -6.43
N VAL A 448 3.97 -19.11 -7.44
CA VAL A 448 5.41 -18.87 -7.63
C VAL A 448 6.00 -18.10 -6.45
N GLU A 449 5.34 -17.04 -5.99
CA GLU A 449 5.75 -16.26 -4.82
C GLU A 449 5.89 -17.15 -3.57
N ILE A 450 4.86 -17.97 -3.30
CA ILE A 450 4.82 -18.87 -2.15
C ILE A 450 5.84 -20.00 -2.25
N GLU A 451 6.13 -20.51 -3.45
CA GLU A 451 7.18 -21.52 -3.66
C GLU A 451 8.58 -20.97 -3.40
N ILE A 452 8.85 -19.74 -3.84
CA ILE A 452 10.11 -19.04 -3.55
C ILE A 452 10.28 -18.85 -2.04
N ILE A 453 9.24 -18.35 -1.37
CA ILE A 453 9.22 -18.16 0.10
C ILE A 453 9.46 -19.49 0.82
N ARG A 454 8.82 -20.58 0.37
CA ARG A 454 9.06 -21.92 0.90
C ARG A 454 10.52 -22.34 0.73
N GLY A 455 11.12 -22.05 -0.42
CA GLY A 455 12.54 -22.28 -0.66
C GLY A 455 13.45 -21.54 0.32
N TRP A 456 13.14 -20.28 0.63
CA TRP A 456 13.89 -19.48 1.62
C TRP A 456 13.82 -20.11 3.02
N PHE A 457 12.64 -20.50 3.48
CA PHE A 457 12.50 -21.16 4.77
C PHE A 457 13.19 -22.52 4.83
N ALA A 458 13.03 -23.34 3.79
CA ALA A 458 13.71 -24.63 3.73
C ALA A 458 15.23 -24.49 3.80
N LYS A 459 15.79 -23.51 3.07
CA LYS A 459 17.22 -23.18 3.13
C LYS A 459 17.63 -22.74 4.53
N TYR A 460 16.91 -21.79 5.12
CA TYR A 460 17.21 -21.26 6.44
C TYR A 460 17.24 -22.36 7.52
N TYR A 461 16.23 -23.23 7.57
CA TYR A 461 16.19 -24.30 8.57
C TYR A 461 17.23 -25.40 8.31
N ALA A 462 17.59 -25.66 7.05
CA ALA A 462 18.69 -26.55 6.72
C ALA A 462 20.04 -25.97 7.20
N ASP A 463 20.27 -24.68 6.97
CA ASP A 463 21.47 -23.97 7.41
C ASP A 463 21.56 -23.96 8.95
N LEU A 464 20.45 -23.69 9.63
CA LEU A 464 20.36 -23.73 11.09
C LEU A 464 20.71 -25.11 11.66
N HIS A 465 20.10 -26.18 11.11
CA HIS A 465 20.40 -27.55 11.54
C HIS A 465 21.86 -27.93 11.28
N ALA A 466 22.45 -27.46 10.17
CA ALA A 466 23.87 -27.69 9.86
C ALA A 466 24.82 -26.98 10.84
N LEU A 467 24.38 -25.91 11.48
CA LEU A 467 25.16 -25.15 12.46
C LEU A 467 25.19 -25.80 13.86
N GLN A 468 24.43 -26.89 14.11
CA GLN A 468 24.34 -27.57 15.41
C GLN A 468 24.10 -26.61 16.60
N ILE A 469 23.27 -25.58 16.40
CA ILE A 469 22.72 -24.78 17.50
C ILE A 469 21.49 -25.52 18.02
#